data_AF-A0A7Y4XK32-F1
#
_entry.id   AF-A0A7Y4XK32-F1
#
_cell.length_a   1.000
_cell.length_b   1.000
_cell.length_c   1.000
_cell.angle_alpha   90.00
_cell.angle_beta   90.00
_cell.angle_gamma   90.00
#
_symmetry.space_group_name_H-M   'P 1'
#
loop_
_entity.id
_entity.type
_entity.pdbx_description
1 polymer ?
#
loop_
_entity_poly.entity_id
_entity_poly.type
_entity_poly.pdbx_seq_one_letter_code
_entity_poly.pdbx_strand_id
1 'polypeptide(L)'
;MKFAKLAAVASLLTAATVQLAATTPASAGDVQGDAYDCGELYVMRNEIYKSAGYCFKSAKAISQFGNAGCQYDSLADVPLPANQRSQIRGIKKSESRQGC
;
A
#
# COMPACT_ATOMS: atom_id res chain seq x y z
N MET A 1 -38.10 29.90 -58.25
CA MET A 1 -38.18 28.45 -58.50
C MET A 1 -37.12 27.75 -57.66
N LYS A 2 -37.56 26.86 -56.76
CA LYS A 2 -36.89 25.76 -56.01
C LYS A 2 -35.38 25.85 -55.72
N PHE A 3 -35.06 26.04 -54.44
CA PHE A 3 -33.79 25.71 -53.80
C PHE A 3 -33.69 24.19 -53.54
N ALA A 4 -32.57 23.57 -53.92
CA ALA A 4 -32.10 22.25 -53.47
C ALA A 4 -30.59 22.19 -53.82
N LYS A 5 -29.63 21.67 -53.05
CA LYS A 5 -29.62 20.64 -51.99
C LYS A 5 -28.47 20.93 -51.00
N LEU A 6 -28.68 20.59 -49.74
CA LEU A 6 -27.64 20.35 -48.74
C LEU A 6 -26.89 19.03 -49.04
N ALA A 7 -25.57 19.02 -48.83
CA ALA A 7 -24.75 17.89 -48.37
C ALA A 7 -23.37 18.49 -47.97
N ALA A 8 -23.09 18.78 -46.69
CA ALA A 8 -22.70 17.87 -45.61
C ALA A 8 -21.27 17.30 -45.76
N VAL A 9 -20.49 17.47 -44.68
CA VAL A 9 -19.32 16.69 -44.20
C VAL A 9 -18.06 16.66 -45.09
N ALA A 10 -16.82 16.64 -44.61
CA ALA A 10 -16.25 16.50 -43.27
C ALA A 10 -14.73 16.78 -43.31
N SER A 11 -14.21 17.20 -42.16
CA SER A 11 -12.91 16.80 -41.58
C SER A 11 -11.61 17.22 -42.27
N LEU A 12 -10.79 17.98 -41.54
CA LEU A 12 -9.52 17.50 -40.95
C LEU A 12 -8.88 18.64 -40.11
N LEU A 13 -9.34 18.78 -38.87
CA LEU A 13 -8.54 19.41 -37.81
C LEU A 13 -8.10 18.27 -36.89
N THR A 14 -6.90 17.77 -37.10
CA THR A 14 -6.24 16.83 -36.20
C THR A 14 -5.88 17.57 -34.91
N ALA A 15 -6.80 17.57 -33.96
CA ALA A 15 -6.50 17.97 -32.59
C ALA A 15 -5.59 16.89 -31.98
N ALA A 16 -4.29 17.20 -31.85
CA ALA A 16 -3.37 16.40 -31.07
C ALA A 16 -3.81 16.46 -29.60
N THR A 17 -4.56 15.45 -29.15
CA THR A 17 -4.92 15.30 -27.74
C THR A 17 -3.68 14.89 -26.97
N VAL A 18 -3.06 15.83 -26.27
CA VAL A 18 -2.04 15.54 -25.26
C VAL A 18 -2.75 14.83 -24.10
N GLN A 19 -2.66 13.50 -24.06
CA GLN A 19 -3.12 12.73 -22.91
C GLN A 19 -2.16 12.96 -21.74
N LEU A 20 -2.58 13.80 -20.79
CA LEU A 20 -2.00 13.85 -19.47
C LEU A 20 -2.24 12.49 -18.80
N ALA A 21 -1.21 11.64 -18.76
CA ALA A 21 -1.20 10.50 -17.87
C ALA A 21 -1.24 11.03 -16.43
N ALA A 22 -2.37 10.90 -15.76
CA ALA A 22 -2.48 11.20 -14.35
C ALA A 22 -1.59 10.21 -13.58
N THR A 23 -0.39 10.64 -13.20
CA THR A 23 0.45 9.92 -12.25
C THR A 23 -0.18 10.05 -10.88
N THR A 24 -1.10 9.13 -10.55
CA THR A 24 -1.52 8.98 -9.15
C THR A 24 -0.31 8.57 -8.34
N PRO A 25 0.07 9.33 -7.29
CA PRO A 25 1.12 8.88 -6.40
C PRO A 25 0.63 7.59 -5.74
N ALA A 26 1.29 6.47 -6.05
CA ALA A 26 1.08 5.23 -5.34
C ALA A 26 1.42 5.48 -3.87
N SER A 27 0.40 5.46 -3.01
CA SER A 27 0.63 5.56 -1.59
C SER A 27 1.28 4.25 -1.14
N ALA A 28 2.55 4.32 -0.74
CA ALA A 28 3.26 3.21 -0.11
C ALA A 28 2.59 2.89 1.23
N GLY A 29 1.53 2.08 1.17
CA GLY A 29 0.64 1.78 2.29
C GLY A 29 -0.52 0.88 1.91
N ASP A 30 -0.85 0.79 0.63
CA ASP A 30 -1.85 -0.16 0.14
C ASP A 30 -1.16 -1.50 -0.11
N VAL A 31 -1.16 -2.37 0.90
CA VAL A 31 -1.00 -3.81 0.67
C VAL A 31 -2.16 -4.22 -0.23
N GLN A 32 -1.90 -4.34 -1.53
CA GLN A 32 -2.94 -4.58 -2.52
C GLN A 32 -3.50 -5.99 -2.38
N GLY A 33 -4.74 -6.09 -1.91
CA GLY A 33 -5.52 -7.33 -1.89
C GLY A 33 -4.99 -8.39 -0.91
N ASP A 34 -5.43 -9.63 -1.14
CA ASP A 34 -4.99 -10.83 -0.42
C ASP A 34 -3.79 -11.48 -1.15
N ALA A 35 -2.95 -10.65 -1.76
CA ALA A 35 -1.76 -11.08 -2.51
C ALA A 35 -0.70 -11.76 -1.62
N TYR A 36 -0.79 -11.54 -0.31
CA TYR A 36 0.05 -12.15 0.71
C TYR A 36 -0.81 -12.99 1.63
N ASP A 37 -0.32 -14.16 1.99
CA ASP A 37 -0.97 -15.01 2.99
C ASP A 37 -0.78 -14.45 4.41
N CYS A 38 -1.54 -14.98 5.38
CA CYS A 38 -1.46 -14.57 6.77
C CYS A 38 -0.08 -14.72 7.41
N GLY A 39 0.72 -15.69 6.96
CA GLY A 39 2.09 -15.88 7.41
C GLY A 39 3.00 -14.76 6.91
N GLU A 40 2.91 -14.43 5.63
CA GLU A 40 3.66 -13.34 5.00
C GLU A 40 3.30 -11.99 5.61
N LEU A 41 2.01 -11.71 5.81
CA LEU A 41 1.54 -10.49 6.47
C LEU A 41 2.09 -10.37 7.91
N TYR A 42 2.03 -11.48 8.66
CA TYR A 42 2.59 -11.55 10.00
C TYR A 42 4.09 -11.25 9.99
N VAL A 43 4.84 -11.83 9.04
CA VAL A 43 6.28 -11.62 8.92
C VAL A 43 6.58 -10.15 8.60
N MET A 44 5.98 -9.59 7.55
CA MET A 44 6.18 -8.20 7.16
C MET A 44 5.93 -7.21 8.30
N ARG A 45 4.82 -7.39 9.04
CA ARG A 45 4.48 -6.50 10.16
C ARG A 45 5.52 -6.60 11.28
N ASN A 46 5.96 -7.81 11.62
CA ASN A 46 6.90 -8.03 12.71
C ASN A 46 8.34 -7.66 12.34
N GLU A 47 8.74 -7.76 11.07
CA GLU A 47 10.04 -7.27 10.60
C GLU A 47 10.17 -5.75 10.79
N ILE A 48 9.10 -4.99 10.52
CA ILE A 48 9.06 -3.55 10.81
C ILE A 48 9.28 -3.31 12.31
N TYR A 49 8.58 -4.05 13.18
CA TYR A 49 8.77 -3.93 14.63
C TYR A 49 10.19 -4.30 15.08
N LYS A 50 10.75 -5.39 14.55
CA LYS A 50 12.11 -5.85 14.88
C LYS A 50 13.16 -4.82 14.47
N SER A 51 13.06 -4.30 13.24
CA SER A 51 13.98 -3.28 12.72
C SER A 51 13.92 -1.98 13.51
N ALA A 52 12.76 -1.66 14.09
CA ALA A 52 12.56 -0.49 14.93
C ALA A 52 12.94 -0.73 16.41
N GLY A 53 13.42 -1.93 16.77
CA GLY A 53 13.94 -2.23 18.11
C GLY A 53 12.90 -2.72 19.12
N TYR A 54 11.74 -3.20 18.67
CA TYR A 54 10.72 -3.76 19.57
C TYR A 54 11.15 -5.10 20.19
N CYS A 55 10.94 -5.26 21.49
CA CYS A 55 11.11 -6.50 22.23
C CYS A 55 9.80 -7.31 22.20
N PHE A 56 9.82 -8.45 21.50
CA PHE A 56 8.64 -9.30 21.38
C PHE A 56 8.31 -10.00 22.69
N LYS A 57 7.01 -10.17 22.95
CA LYS A 57 6.48 -10.84 24.16
C LYS A 57 5.91 -12.22 23.90
N SER A 58 5.43 -12.49 22.68
CA SER A 58 4.87 -13.79 22.32
C SER A 58 5.97 -14.81 22.03
N ALA A 59 5.83 -16.05 22.49
CA ALA A 59 6.76 -17.14 22.20
C ALA A 59 7.00 -17.35 20.69
N LYS A 60 5.95 -17.26 19.86
CA LYS A 60 6.07 -17.35 18.39
C LYS A 60 7.02 -16.31 17.82
N ALA A 61 6.79 -15.02 18.12
CA ALA A 61 7.63 -13.94 17.60
C ALA A 61 9.05 -13.99 18.17
N ILE A 62 9.22 -14.37 19.45
CA ILE A 62 10.55 -14.53 20.05
C ILE A 62 11.31 -15.67 19.35
N SER A 63 10.66 -16.80 19.08
CA SER A 63 11.27 -17.92 18.36
C SER A 63 11.68 -17.55 16.94
N GLN A 64 10.86 -16.75 16.25
CA GLN A 64 11.08 -16.40 14.84
C GLN A 64 12.05 -15.22 14.63
N PHE A 65 11.98 -14.17 15.46
CA PHE A 65 12.73 -12.92 15.26
C PHE A 65 13.79 -12.64 16.35
N GLY A 66 13.66 -13.30 17.51
CA GLY A 66 14.51 -13.10 18.68
C GLY A 66 14.39 -11.71 19.32
N ASN A 67 14.87 -11.61 20.56
CA ASN A 67 14.95 -10.35 21.29
C ASN A 67 16.39 -9.82 21.45
N ALA A 68 17.37 -10.47 20.83
CA ALA A 68 18.74 -9.95 20.82
C ALA A 68 18.75 -8.52 20.24
N GLY A 69 19.32 -7.58 21.00
CA GLY A 69 19.48 -6.17 20.59
C GLY A 69 18.21 -5.33 20.51
N CYS A 70 17.06 -5.79 21.04
CA CYS A 70 15.88 -4.95 21.14
C CYS A 70 16.03 -3.90 22.26
N GLN A 71 15.27 -2.80 22.16
CA GLN A 71 15.39 -1.62 23.04
C GLN A 71 14.06 -1.22 23.70
N TYR A 72 12.92 -1.60 23.13
CA TYR A 72 11.60 -1.11 23.54
C TYR A 72 10.65 -2.26 23.88
N ASP A 73 10.20 -2.35 25.13
CA ASP A 73 9.22 -3.34 25.59
C ASP A 73 7.77 -3.02 25.22
N SER A 74 7.50 -1.81 24.74
CA SER A 74 6.18 -1.33 24.36
C SER A 74 6.21 -0.76 22.95
N LEU A 75 5.26 -1.18 22.12
CA LEU A 75 5.09 -0.63 20.76
C LEU A 75 4.78 0.89 20.76
N ALA A 76 4.28 1.44 21.87
CA ALA A 76 4.03 2.87 22.00
C ALA A 76 5.34 3.68 22.06
N ASP A 77 6.40 3.08 22.62
CA ASP A 77 7.69 3.72 22.81
C ASP A 77 8.61 3.55 21.60
N VAL A 78 8.25 2.68 20.66
CA VAL A 78 9.00 2.46 19.42
C VAL A 78 8.89 3.69 18.50
N PRO A 79 10.02 4.32 18.12
CA PRO A 79 10.02 5.53 17.29
C PRO A 79 9.76 5.20 15.80
N LEU A 80 8.54 4.75 15.49
CA LEU A 80 8.13 4.45 14.12
C LEU A 80 7.84 5.74 13.33
N PRO A 81 8.52 5.99 12.20
CA PRO A 81 8.17 7.09 11.29
C PRO A 81 6.79 6.88 10.65
N ALA A 82 6.20 7.98 10.17
CA ALA A 82 4.81 8.01 9.69
C ALA A 82 4.54 7.01 8.56
N ASN A 83 5.51 6.78 7.67
CA ASN A 83 5.42 5.82 6.58
C ASN A 83 5.30 4.37 7.10
N GLN A 84 6.16 3.96 8.05
CA GLN A 84 6.08 2.62 8.64
C GLN A 84 4.77 2.41 9.39
N ARG A 85 4.28 3.44 10.11
CA ARG A 85 2.95 3.38 10.73
C ARG A 85 1.85 3.18 9.69
N SER A 86 1.95 3.81 8.53
CA SER A 86 1.00 3.63 7.43
C SER A 86 1.05 2.21 6.86
N GLN A 87 2.25 1.68 6.61
CA GLN A 87 2.45 0.31 6.14
C GLN A 87 1.87 -0.72 7.11
N ILE A 88 2.17 -0.59 8.41
CA ILE A 88 1.61 -1.46 9.46
C ILE A 88 0.08 -1.42 9.46
N ARG A 89 -0.54 -0.24 9.29
CA ARG A 89 -2.00 -0.15 9.18
C ARG A 89 -2.54 -0.88 7.96
N GLY A 90 -1.88 -0.76 6.81
CA GLY A 90 -2.24 -1.49 5.59
C GLY A 90 -2.14 -3.01 5.75
N ILE A 91 -1.07 -3.48 6.39
CA ILE A 91 -0.88 -4.90 6.70
C ILE A 91 -1.98 -5.39 7.65
N LYS A 92 -2.20 -4.71 8.78
CA LYS A 92 -3.25 -5.08 9.75
C LYS A 92 -4.66 -5.08 9.15
N LYS A 93 -4.94 -4.15 8.24
CA LYS A 93 -6.21 -4.13 7.51
C LYS A 93 -6.36 -5.37 6.61
N SER A 94 -5.26 -5.90 6.07
CA SER A 94 -5.26 -7.09 5.23
C SER A 94 -5.36 -8.36 6.05
N GLU A 95 -4.62 -8.44 7.16
CA GLU A 95 -4.75 -9.51 8.16
C GLU A 95 -6.22 -9.65 8.59
N SER A 96 -6.83 -8.52 9.00
CA SER A 96 -8.23 -8.49 9.44
C SER A 96 -9.24 -8.92 8.36
N ARG A 97 -8.97 -8.69 7.07
CA ARG A 97 -9.85 -9.17 5.99
C ARG A 97 -9.75 -10.69 5.82
N GLN A 98 -8.57 -11.27 6.07
CA GLN A 98 -8.29 -12.69 5.92
C GLN A 98 -8.59 -13.51 7.19
N GLY A 99 -8.84 -12.87 8.33
CA GLY A 99 -9.13 -13.55 9.60
C GLY A 99 -7.88 -13.94 10.38
N CYS A 100 -6.79 -13.20 10.17
CA CYS A 100 -5.58 -13.19 10.99
C CYS A 100 -5.31 -11.77 11.51
#